data_AF-A0A660N5C5-F1
#
_entry.id   AF-A0A660N5C5-F1
#
_cell.length_a   1.000
_cell.length_b   1.000
_cell.length_c   1.000
_cell.angle_alpha   90.00
_cell.angle_beta   90.00
_cell.angle_gamma   90.00
#
_symmetry.space_group_name_H-M   'P 1'
#
loop_
_entity.id
_entity.type
_entity.pdbx_description
1 polymer ?
#
loop_
_entity_poly.entity_id
_entity_poly.type
_entity_poly.pdbx_seq_one_letter_code
_entity_poly.pdbx_strand_id
1 'polypeptide(L)'
;AYQTFYQGRTYTGVVPTSGRALYNGTAVWVNNNGIGAVNNNLSSRFSVDFANRTIDGNITNRRNGNDSIQLSGKLDGANFHSAPGSRVEMHGQFYGNNAEALAGDFREHPGVGQSRIGAFGAVKQ
;
A
#
# COMPACT_ATOMS: atom_id res chain seq x y z
N ALA A 1 -13.41 5.65 16.08
CA ALA A 1 -12.63 5.83 14.84
C ALA A 1 -11.74 4.62 14.66
N TYR A 2 -11.70 4.02 13.47
CA TYR A 2 -10.75 2.94 13.18
C TYR A 2 -9.39 3.55 12.83
N GLN A 3 -8.31 2.93 13.30
CA GLN A 3 -6.95 3.33 12.99
C GLN A 3 -6.19 2.10 12.48
N THR A 4 -5.45 2.28 11.40
CA THR A 4 -4.47 1.33 10.90
C THR A 4 -3.08 1.92 11.09
N PHE A 5 -2.09 1.06 11.23
CA PHE A 5 -0.70 1.47 11.36
C PHE A 5 0.20 0.49 10.62
N TYR A 6 1.38 0.96 10.26
CA TYR A 6 2.47 0.15 9.75
C TYR A 6 3.75 0.55 10.48
N GLN A 7 4.65 -0.41 10.68
CA GLN A 7 5.96 -0.18 11.30
C GLN A 7 6.97 -1.22 10.82
N GLY A 8 8.25 -0.89 10.84
CA GLY A 8 9.33 -1.82 10.56
C GLY A 8 10.63 -1.40 11.25
N ARG A 9 11.54 -2.35 11.47
CA ARG A 9 12.78 -2.13 12.23
C ARG A 9 13.94 -1.61 11.38
N THR A 10 14.07 -2.09 10.15
CA THR A 10 15.23 -1.81 9.30
C THR A 10 14.83 -0.85 8.19
N TYR A 11 15.08 0.43 8.39
CA TYR A 11 14.86 1.45 7.36
C TYR A 11 15.77 1.22 6.15
N THR A 12 15.24 1.40 4.94
CA THR A 12 16.08 1.40 3.74
C THR A 12 16.89 2.69 3.66
N GLY A 13 18.19 2.61 3.97
CA GLY A 13 19.09 3.76 3.94
C GLY A 13 19.26 4.38 2.54
N VAL A 14 19.25 3.56 1.48
CA VAL A 14 19.30 4.01 0.07
C VAL A 14 18.36 3.14 -0.76
N VAL A 15 17.36 3.77 -1.36
CA VAL A 15 16.46 3.14 -2.34
C VAL A 15 17.16 3.09 -3.71
N PRO A 16 16.97 2.02 -4.50
CA PRO A 16 17.45 2.01 -5.88
C PRO A 16 17.02 3.26 -6.66
N THR A 17 17.89 3.76 -7.53
CA THR A 17 17.61 4.93 -8.39
C THR A 17 17.26 4.53 -9.82
N SER A 18 17.27 3.23 -10.14
CA SER A 18 16.98 2.70 -11.46
C SER A 18 16.36 1.31 -11.38
N GLY A 19 15.78 0.86 -12.50
CA GLY A 19 15.14 -0.44 -12.61
C GLY A 19 13.71 -0.47 -12.07
N ARG A 20 13.13 -1.67 -12.11
CA ARG A 20 11.77 -1.96 -11.65
C ARG A 20 11.78 -3.15 -10.72
N ALA A 21 10.85 -3.19 -9.78
CA ALA A 21 10.66 -4.31 -8.89
C ALA A 21 9.17 -4.60 -8.65
N LEU A 22 8.86 -5.89 -8.54
CA LEU A 22 7.55 -6.37 -8.12
C LEU A 22 7.60 -6.76 -6.64
N TYR A 23 6.52 -6.50 -5.93
CA TYR A 23 6.37 -6.87 -4.52
C TYR A 23 5.06 -7.61 -4.32
N ASN A 24 5.10 -8.72 -3.59
CA ASN A 24 3.93 -9.51 -3.25
C ASN A 24 3.77 -9.63 -1.73
N GLY A 25 2.54 -9.57 -1.24
CA GLY A 25 2.28 -9.75 0.19
C GLY A 25 0.80 -9.78 0.56
N THR A 26 0.51 -9.27 1.76
CA THR A 26 -0.80 -9.33 2.39
C THR A 26 -1.26 -7.94 2.82
N ALA A 27 -2.58 -7.81 2.97
CA ALA A 27 -3.20 -6.61 3.49
C ALA A 27 -4.33 -6.95 4.45
N VAL A 28 -4.74 -5.93 5.20
CA VAL A 28 -5.97 -5.91 5.98
C VAL A 28 -6.71 -4.63 5.66
N TRP A 29 -8.04 -4.68 5.63
CA TRP A 29 -8.85 -3.48 5.60
C TRP A 29 -10.07 -3.60 6.50
N VAL A 30 -10.65 -2.46 6.86
CA VAL A 30 -11.88 -2.34 7.61
C VAL A 30 -12.86 -1.53 6.77
N ASN A 31 -14.07 -2.04 6.61
CA ASN A 31 -15.16 -1.27 6.01
C ASN A 31 -15.65 -0.24 7.04
N ASN A 32 -15.42 1.05 6.79
CA ASN A 32 -15.89 2.16 7.62
C ASN A 32 -17.33 2.57 7.22
N ASN A 33 -18.21 1.58 7.07
CA ASN A 33 -19.64 1.76 6.76
C ASN A 33 -20.54 1.62 8.01
N GLY A 34 -19.95 1.71 9.21
CA GLY A 34 -20.66 1.62 10.49
C GLY A 34 -20.69 0.22 11.12
N ILE A 35 -20.40 -0.84 10.38
CA ILE A 35 -20.35 -2.22 10.91
C ILE A 35 -18.93 -2.63 11.34
N GLY A 36 -17.89 -2.01 10.77
CA GLY A 36 -16.51 -2.22 11.21
C GLY A 36 -15.92 -3.58 10.88
N ALA A 37 -16.44 -4.27 9.86
CA ALA A 37 -16.00 -5.60 9.50
C ALA A 37 -14.55 -5.58 8.98
N VAL A 38 -13.67 -6.33 9.65
CA VAL A 38 -12.28 -6.55 9.25
C VAL A 38 -12.21 -7.62 8.17
N ASN A 39 -11.51 -7.34 7.08
CA ASN A 39 -11.12 -8.34 6.10
C ASN A 39 -9.60 -8.51 6.09
N ASN A 40 -9.13 -9.71 6.39
CA ASN A 40 -7.72 -10.10 6.39
C ASN A 40 -7.39 -11.13 5.29
N ASN A 41 -8.35 -11.47 4.43
CA ASN A 41 -8.16 -12.40 3.31
C ASN A 41 -7.73 -11.65 2.04
N LEU A 42 -6.80 -10.71 2.17
CA LEU A 42 -6.39 -9.80 1.10
C LEU A 42 -4.93 -9.99 0.69
N SER A 43 -4.67 -9.97 -0.61
CA SER A 43 -3.31 -9.88 -1.16
C SER A 43 -2.98 -8.45 -1.54
N SER A 44 -1.75 -8.03 -1.31
CA SER A 44 -1.22 -6.77 -1.83
C SER A 44 -0.14 -7.06 -2.88
N ARG A 45 -0.22 -6.39 -4.02
CA ARG A 45 0.78 -6.47 -5.08
C ARG A 45 1.19 -5.08 -5.49
N PHE A 46 2.48 -4.83 -5.62
CA PHE A 46 3.02 -3.53 -6.05
C PHE A 46 4.03 -3.70 -7.18
N SER A 47 4.01 -2.74 -8.09
CA SER A 47 5.04 -2.50 -9.09
C SER A 47 5.69 -1.16 -8.78
N VAL A 48 7.00 -1.17 -8.56
CA VAL A 48 7.79 0.03 -8.30
C VAL A 48 8.71 0.28 -9.47
N ASP A 49 8.64 1.49 -10.02
CA ASP A 49 9.58 2.00 -11.01
C ASP A 49 10.50 3.01 -10.33
N PHE A 50 11.72 2.58 -10.02
CA PHE A 50 12.68 3.40 -9.30
C PHE A 50 13.25 4.52 -10.17
N ALA A 51 13.35 4.30 -11.50
CA ALA A 51 13.80 5.31 -12.44
C ALA A 51 12.79 6.44 -12.56
N ASN A 52 11.50 6.11 -12.68
CA ASN A 52 10.42 7.08 -12.79
C ASN A 52 9.89 7.58 -11.44
N ARG A 53 10.38 7.01 -10.34
CA ARG A 53 9.95 7.30 -8.96
C ARG A 53 8.44 7.13 -8.77
N THR A 54 7.88 6.05 -9.31
CA THR A 54 6.46 5.72 -9.17
C THR A 54 6.26 4.38 -8.48
N ILE A 55 5.09 4.24 -7.84
CA ILE A 55 4.60 2.99 -7.26
C ILE A 55 3.12 2.84 -7.61
N ASP A 56 2.78 1.70 -8.17
CA ASP A 56 1.40 1.30 -8.44
C ASP A 56 1.11 0.01 -7.70
N GLY A 57 -0.04 -0.07 -7.05
CA GLY A 57 -0.42 -1.17 -6.18
C GLY A 57 -1.85 -1.60 -6.36
N ASN A 58 -2.13 -2.86 -6.04
CA ASN A 58 -3.47 -3.38 -5.97
C ASN A 58 -3.62 -4.23 -4.70
N ILE A 59 -4.67 -3.96 -3.93
CA ILE A 59 -5.12 -4.82 -2.84
C ILE A 59 -6.35 -5.58 -3.33
N THR A 60 -6.33 -6.90 -3.25
CA THR A 60 -7.38 -7.76 -3.82
C THR A 60 -7.88 -8.74 -2.78
N ASN A 61 -9.19 -8.86 -2.66
CA ASN A 61 -9.83 -9.92 -1.89
C ASN A 61 -9.64 -11.27 -2.58
N ARG A 62 -8.99 -12.23 -1.90
CA ARG A 62 -8.68 -13.53 -2.54
C ARG A 62 -9.92 -14.39 -2.79
N ARG A 63 -11.04 -14.12 -2.11
CA ARG A 63 -12.33 -14.80 -2.34
C ARG A 63 -13.15 -14.17 -3.46
N ASN A 64 -12.89 -12.90 -3.77
CA ASN A 64 -13.58 -12.16 -4.81
C ASN A 64 -12.61 -11.17 -5.48
N GLY A 65 -12.00 -11.57 -6.60
CA GLY A 65 -11.00 -10.74 -7.28
C GLY A 65 -11.52 -9.39 -7.79
N ASN A 66 -12.83 -9.23 -7.93
CA ASN A 66 -13.46 -7.96 -8.32
C ASN A 66 -13.55 -6.97 -7.14
N ASP A 67 -13.43 -7.44 -5.90
CA ASP A 67 -13.35 -6.60 -4.70
C ASP A 67 -11.89 -6.23 -4.47
N SER A 68 -11.50 -5.09 -5.02
CA SER A 68 -10.13 -4.61 -5.04
C SER A 68 -10.02 -3.10 -4.81
N ILE A 69 -8.79 -2.66 -4.53
CA ILE A 69 -8.41 -1.26 -4.35
C ILE A 69 -7.14 -1.01 -5.14
N GLN A 70 -7.22 -0.11 -6.10
CA GLN A 70 -6.06 0.41 -6.80
C GLN A 70 -5.40 1.52 -5.96
N LEU A 71 -4.09 1.43 -5.83
CA LEU A 71 -3.22 2.39 -5.16
C LEU A 71 -2.23 2.93 -6.18
N SER A 72 -1.92 4.22 -6.11
CA SER A 72 -0.89 4.84 -6.92
C SER A 72 -0.22 5.98 -6.16
N GLY A 73 1.07 6.19 -6.41
CA GLY A 73 1.85 7.19 -5.71
C GLY A 73 3.22 7.45 -6.31
N LYS A 74 3.95 8.36 -5.67
CA LYS A 74 5.33 8.72 -6.01
C LYS A 74 6.26 8.38 -4.86
N LEU A 75 7.53 8.13 -5.21
CA LEU A 75 8.59 7.88 -4.24
C LEU A 75 9.23 9.20 -3.78
N ASP A 76 9.28 9.40 -2.47
CA ASP A 76 9.96 10.52 -1.79
C ASP A 76 10.99 9.97 -0.78
N GLY A 77 12.27 10.02 -1.17
CA GLY A 77 13.34 9.30 -0.47
C GLY A 77 13.02 7.79 -0.37
N ALA A 78 13.00 7.25 0.84
CA ALA A 78 12.54 5.88 1.10
C ALA A 78 11.06 5.75 1.44
N ASN A 79 10.32 6.86 1.40
CA ASN A 79 8.88 6.89 1.56
C ASN A 79 8.20 6.87 0.20
N PHE A 80 6.90 6.62 0.22
CA PHE A 80 6.03 6.86 -0.90
C PHE A 80 4.66 7.30 -0.41
N HIS A 81 3.98 8.06 -1.25
CA HIS A 81 2.63 8.50 -0.94
C HIS A 81 1.85 8.80 -2.22
N SER A 82 0.52 8.73 -2.10
CA SER A 82 -0.39 9.20 -3.14
C SER A 82 -0.27 10.71 -3.34
N ALA A 83 -0.77 11.21 -4.48
CA ALA A 83 -0.96 12.64 -4.65
C ALA A 83 -2.02 13.19 -3.66
N PRO A 84 -1.92 14.47 -3.26
CA PRO A 84 -2.98 15.10 -2.47
C PRO A 84 -4.32 15.04 -3.18
N GLY A 85 -5.39 14.68 -2.46
CA GLY A 85 -6.75 14.59 -3.01
C GLY A 85 -7.01 13.34 -3.88
N SER A 86 -6.08 12.37 -3.91
CA SER A 86 -6.33 11.07 -4.53
C SER A 86 -7.57 10.40 -3.93
N ARG A 87 -8.37 9.73 -4.77
CA ARG A 87 -9.54 8.93 -4.35
C ARG A 87 -9.21 7.91 -3.25
N VAL A 88 -8.02 7.33 -3.33
CA VAL A 88 -7.43 6.49 -2.29
C VAL A 88 -6.11 7.14 -1.89
N GLU A 89 -6.03 7.59 -0.64
CA GLU A 89 -4.78 8.07 -0.07
C GLU A 89 -3.96 6.90 0.45
N MET A 90 -2.66 6.95 0.19
CA MET A 90 -1.70 5.93 0.62
C MET A 90 -0.47 6.60 1.18
N HIS A 91 0.06 6.06 2.27
CA HIS A 91 1.39 6.39 2.79
C HIS A 91 2.15 5.09 3.07
N GLY A 92 3.45 5.11 2.85
CA GLY A 92 4.28 3.97 3.18
C GLY A 92 5.76 4.21 3.01
N GLN A 93 6.52 3.15 3.23
CA GLN A 93 7.97 3.20 3.30
C GLN A 93 8.60 1.87 2.88
N PHE A 94 9.83 1.94 2.36
CA PHE A 94 10.68 0.79 2.08
C PHE A 94 11.51 0.37 3.29
N TYR A 95 11.70 -0.93 3.43
CA TYR A 95 12.48 -1.57 4.48
C TYR A 95 13.52 -2.53 3.92
N GLY A 96 14.56 -2.76 4.72
CA GLY A 96 15.63 -3.70 4.41
C GLY A 96 16.64 -3.17 3.40
N ASN A 97 17.62 -4.01 3.06
CA ASN A 97 18.67 -3.65 2.13
C ASN A 97 18.06 -3.48 0.74
N ASN A 98 18.45 -2.41 0.02
CA ASN A 98 18.01 -2.18 -1.34
C ASN A 98 16.48 -2.23 -1.54
N ALA A 99 15.69 -1.77 -0.55
CA ALA A 99 14.22 -1.86 -0.56
C ALA A 99 13.68 -3.30 -0.70
N GLU A 100 14.16 -4.25 0.10
CA GLU A 100 13.70 -5.65 0.12
C GLU A 100 12.21 -5.82 0.44
N ALA A 101 11.64 -4.91 1.22
CA ALA A 101 10.24 -4.94 1.59
C ALA A 101 9.63 -3.54 1.58
N LEU A 102 8.31 -3.47 1.58
CA LEU A 102 7.55 -2.24 1.78
C LEU A 102 6.35 -2.50 2.69
N ALA A 103 5.92 -1.47 3.39
CA ALA A 103 4.67 -1.46 4.13
C ALA A 103 4.06 -0.05 4.14
N GLY A 104 2.76 0.01 4.38
CA GLY A 104 2.03 1.26 4.38
C GLY A 104 0.59 1.10 4.85
N ASP A 105 -0.11 2.23 4.93
CA ASP A 105 -1.53 2.32 5.15
C ASP A 105 -2.23 3.00 3.96
N PHE A 106 -3.54 2.83 3.88
CA PHE A 106 -4.36 3.53 2.92
C PHE A 106 -5.74 3.87 3.51
N ARG A 107 -6.38 4.86 2.88
CA ARG A 107 -7.76 5.24 3.15
C ARG A 107 -8.46 5.64 1.86
N GLU A 108 -9.68 5.16 1.66
CA GLU A 108 -10.56 5.69 0.62
C GLU A 108 -11.28 6.93 1.14
N HIS A 109 -11.29 8.00 0.35
CA HIS A 109 -12.01 9.22 0.72
C HIS A 109 -13.53 8.99 0.80
N PRO A 110 -14.24 9.75 1.64
CA PRO A 110 -15.70 9.78 1.65
C PRO A 110 -16.25 10.06 0.24
N GLY A 111 -17.28 9.31 -0.19
CA GLY A 111 -17.91 9.48 -1.52
C GLY A 111 -17.30 8.65 -2.66
N VAL A 112 -16.24 7.88 -2.40
CA VAL A 112 -15.55 7.05 -3.40
C VAL A 112 -16.07 5.59 -3.43
N GLY A 113 -16.84 5.16 -2.43
CA GLY A 113 -17.35 3.80 -2.29
C GLY A 113 -17.65 3.43 -0.84
N GLN A 114 -17.40 2.17 -0.47
CA GLN A 114 -17.35 1.70 0.91
C GLN A 114 -16.10 2.32 1.53
N SER A 115 -16.18 3.37 2.36
CA SER A 115 -15.00 4.01 2.95
C SER A 115 -14.10 2.98 3.65
N ARG A 116 -13.06 2.45 2.98
CA ARG A 116 -12.15 1.46 3.57
C ARG A 116 -10.91 2.15 4.08
N ILE A 117 -10.42 1.69 5.24
CA ILE A 117 -9.07 1.99 5.71
C ILE A 117 -8.32 0.67 5.88
N GLY A 118 -7.03 0.67 5.63
CA GLY A 118 -6.26 -0.57 5.70
C GLY A 118 -4.77 -0.37 5.87
N ALA A 119 -4.08 -1.48 6.01
CA ALA A 119 -2.63 -1.57 6.01
C ALA A 119 -2.19 -2.73 5.11
N PHE A 120 -0.98 -2.61 4.56
CA PHE A 120 -0.38 -3.62 3.70
C PHE A 120 1.10 -3.79 4.00
N GLY A 121 1.62 -4.96 3.62
CA GLY A 121 3.04 -5.26 3.61
C GLY A 121 3.35 -6.21 2.46
N ALA A 122 4.49 -6.00 1.79
CA ALA A 122 4.91 -6.82 0.66
C ALA A 122 6.43 -6.94 0.58
N VAL A 123 6.90 -8.06 0.04
CA VAL A 123 8.33 -8.37 -0.16
C VAL A 123 8.66 -8.40 -1.64
N LYS A 124 9.85 -7.93 -1.99
CA LYS A 124 10.37 -7.93 -3.36
C LYS A 124 10.43 -9.37 -3.91
N GLN A 125 10.15 -9.53 -5.19
CA GLN A 125 10.23 -10.80 -5.93
C GLN A 125 11.53 -10.93 -6.71
#